data_AF-A0A6G9AKP9-F1
#
_entry.id   AF-A0A6G9AKP9-F1
#
_cell.length_a   1.000
_cell.length_b   1.000
_cell.length_c   1.000
_cell.angle_alpha   90.00
_cell.angle_beta   90.00
_cell.angle_gamma   90.00
#
_symmetry.space_group_name_H-M   'P 1'
#
loop_
_entity.id
_entity.type
_entity.pdbx_description
1 polymer ?
#
loop_
_entity_poly.entity_id
_entity_poly.type
_entity_poly.pdbx_seq_one_letter_code
_entity_poly.pdbx_strand_id
1 'polypeptide(L)'
;MSINLNPQLTTEYESLFGSCLINPVKQNEAVKIKNKIVANKPVYELVENATRVPWFVVAVIHSLEGGLNFKTHLHNGDPLSAKTVHVPKNRPPGKAPFTWQESAIDALTFDGLSGVQNWPLPVILFKLEGFNGFGYRIKHPEVLTPYLWSFTNHYQKGKFTQDGKFDPKAVSKQCGAAAILQVMVADGDIII
;
A
#
# COMPACT_ATOMS: atom_id res chain seq x y z
N MET A 1 11.95 -17.25 7.68
CA MET A 1 10.85 -17.13 8.66
C MET A 1 9.68 -16.45 7.95
N SER A 2 8.52 -17.10 7.88
CA SER A 2 7.29 -16.46 7.43
C SER A 2 6.69 -15.68 8.60
N ILE A 3 6.48 -14.37 8.42
CA ILE A 3 5.76 -13.56 9.41
C ILE A 3 4.26 -13.79 9.17
N ASN A 4 3.54 -14.14 10.24
CA ASN A 4 2.09 -14.30 10.23
C ASN A 4 1.46 -13.29 11.19
N LEU A 5 0.28 -12.79 10.86
CA LEU A 5 -0.50 -11.97 11.77
C LEU A 5 -0.86 -12.82 13.00
N ASN A 6 -0.46 -12.37 14.17
CA ASN A 6 -0.68 -13.03 15.46
C ASN A 6 -1.23 -11.99 16.46
N PRO A 7 -1.73 -12.39 17.64
CA PRO A 7 -2.33 -11.46 18.60
C PRO A 7 -1.43 -10.28 18.99
N GLN A 8 -0.12 -10.50 19.12
CA GLN A 8 0.82 -9.44 19.44
C GLN A 8 0.91 -8.40 18.31
N LEU A 9 1.08 -8.86 17.06
CA LEU A 9 1.10 -7.96 15.90
C LEU A 9 -0.24 -7.26 15.69
N THR A 10 -1.35 -7.94 15.98
CA THR A 10 -2.69 -7.34 15.95
C THR A 10 -2.76 -6.14 16.89
N THR A 11 -2.43 -6.32 18.17
CA THR A 11 -2.41 -5.23 19.16
C THR A 11 -1.42 -4.12 18.78
N GLU A 12 -0.25 -4.49 18.23
CA GLU A 12 0.75 -3.52 17.78
C GLU A 12 0.18 -2.61 16.68
N TYR A 13 -0.43 -3.19 15.63
CA TYR A 13 -1.02 -2.41 14.55
C TYR A 13 -2.15 -1.49 15.03
N GLU A 14 -3.03 -1.98 15.90
CA GLU A 14 -4.12 -1.18 16.47
C GLU A 14 -3.58 -0.01 17.29
N SER A 15 -2.59 -0.27 18.14
CA SER A 15 -1.97 0.75 18.99
C SER A 15 -1.24 1.81 18.17
N LEU A 16 -0.46 1.40 17.16
CA LEU A 16 0.26 2.32 16.28
C LEU A 16 -0.71 3.15 15.42
N PHE A 17 -1.77 2.56 14.90
CA PHE A 17 -2.74 3.31 14.13
C PHE A 17 -3.55 4.28 15.01
N GLY A 18 -3.98 3.83 16.20
CA GLY A 18 -4.73 4.66 17.14
C GLY A 18 -3.92 5.85 17.70
N SER A 19 -2.59 5.74 17.75
CA SER A 19 -1.68 6.83 18.14
C SER A 19 -1.01 7.54 16.96
N CYS A 20 -1.45 7.24 15.73
CA CYS A 20 -0.91 7.80 14.50
C CYS A 20 -1.32 9.27 14.34
N LEU A 21 -0.31 10.14 14.35
CA LEU A 21 -0.45 11.55 14.07
C LEU A 21 0.34 11.89 12.81
N ILE A 22 -0.33 12.53 11.84
CA ILE A 22 0.34 13.03 10.65
C ILE A 22 1.27 14.18 11.03
N ASN A 23 2.50 14.15 10.53
CA ASN A 23 3.44 15.24 10.71
C ASN A 23 2.85 16.52 10.06
N PRO A 24 2.69 17.64 10.80
CA PRO A 24 2.07 18.86 10.29
C PRO A 24 2.70 19.39 8.99
N VAL A 25 4.01 19.23 8.83
CA VAL A 25 4.74 19.66 7.61
C VAL A 25 4.35 18.80 6.39
N LYS A 26 3.90 17.58 6.62
CA LYS A 26 3.49 16.61 5.59
C LYS A 26 1.98 16.54 5.37
N GLN A 27 1.17 17.17 6.23
CA GLN A 27 -0.29 17.15 6.15
C GLN A 27 -0.82 17.48 4.76
N ASN A 28 -0.36 18.59 4.17
CA ASN A 28 -0.81 19.04 2.84
C ASN A 28 -0.46 18.04 1.73
N GLU A 29 0.66 17.32 1.86
CA GLU A 29 1.08 16.31 0.89
C GLU A 29 0.21 15.05 1.01
N ALA A 30 -0.06 14.59 2.24
CA ALA A 30 -0.95 13.46 2.50
C ALA A 30 -2.38 13.73 2.01
N VAL A 31 -2.94 14.92 2.30
CA VAL A 31 -4.28 15.32 1.85
C VAL A 31 -4.36 15.40 0.32
N LYS A 32 -3.31 15.86 -0.37
CA LYS A 32 -3.27 15.87 -1.85
C LYS A 32 -3.35 14.46 -2.43
N ILE A 33 -2.62 13.50 -1.85
CA ILE A 33 -2.67 12.09 -2.27
C ILE A 33 -4.07 11.54 -2.04
N LYS A 34 -4.61 11.75 -0.84
CA LYS A 34 -5.98 11.34 -0.48
C LYS A 34 -7.01 11.88 -1.47
N ASN A 35 -6.96 13.17 -1.80
CA ASN A 35 -7.96 13.77 -2.70
C ASN A 35 -7.91 13.17 -4.11
N LYS A 36 -6.72 12.81 -4.61
CA LYS A 36 -6.58 12.08 -5.87
C LYS A 36 -7.18 10.67 -5.78
N ILE A 37 -6.98 9.98 -4.65
CA ILE A 37 -7.58 8.67 -4.40
C ILE A 37 -9.10 8.75 -4.42
N VAL A 38 -9.68 9.64 -3.61
CA VAL A 38 -11.14 9.79 -3.48
C VAL A 38 -11.78 10.21 -4.81
N ALA A 39 -11.14 11.10 -5.57
CA ALA A 39 -11.62 11.49 -6.90
C ALA A 39 -11.70 10.32 -7.90
N ASN A 40 -10.92 9.25 -7.69
CA ASN A 40 -10.93 8.05 -8.52
C ASN A 40 -11.62 6.85 -7.84
N LYS A 41 -12.33 7.06 -6.72
CA LYS A 41 -13.07 6.01 -5.99
C LYS A 41 -13.90 5.10 -6.89
N PRO A 42 -14.67 5.59 -7.89
CA PRO A 42 -15.46 4.71 -8.76
C PRO A 42 -14.61 3.68 -9.53
N VAL A 43 -13.37 4.01 -9.88
CA VAL A 43 -12.46 3.07 -10.58
C VAL A 43 -12.00 1.97 -9.64
N TYR A 44 -11.73 2.30 -8.37
CA TYR A 44 -11.32 1.33 -7.35
C TYR A 44 -12.47 0.42 -6.93
N GLU A 45 -13.70 0.94 -6.85
CA GLU A 45 -14.90 0.13 -6.53
C GLU A 45 -15.17 -0.95 -7.58
N LEU A 46 -14.84 -0.72 -8.86
CA LEU A 46 -14.91 -1.77 -9.89
C LEU A 46 -13.98 -2.95 -9.56
N VAL A 47 -12.78 -2.66 -9.04
CA VAL A 47 -11.81 -3.68 -8.62
C VAL A 47 -12.26 -4.36 -7.33
N GLU A 48 -12.80 -3.60 -6.37
CA GLU A 48 -13.40 -4.15 -5.15
C GLU A 48 -14.52 -5.14 -5.48
N ASN A 49 -15.43 -4.80 -6.39
CA ASN A 49 -16.52 -5.68 -6.81
C ASN A 49 -16.02 -6.99 -7.42
N ALA A 50 -14.89 -6.95 -8.14
CA ALA A 50 -14.31 -8.14 -8.77
C ALA A 50 -13.45 -8.98 -7.81
N THR A 51 -12.84 -8.38 -6.79
CA THR A 51 -11.79 -9.01 -5.97
C THR A 51 -12.12 -9.13 -4.48
N ARG A 52 -13.13 -8.41 -4.02
CA ARG A 52 -13.48 -8.20 -2.59
C ARG A 52 -12.38 -7.52 -1.76
N VAL A 53 -11.35 -6.99 -2.40
CA VAL A 53 -10.35 -6.14 -1.73
C VAL A 53 -10.95 -4.74 -1.61
N PRO A 54 -11.05 -4.14 -0.40
CA PRO A 54 -11.70 -2.86 -0.23
C PRO A 54 -11.11 -1.78 -1.13
N TRP A 55 -11.95 -0.94 -1.73
CA TRP A 55 -11.49 0.05 -2.73
C TRP A 55 -10.33 0.92 -2.21
N PHE A 56 -10.35 1.28 -0.93
CA PHE A 56 -9.32 2.11 -0.31
C PHE A 56 -8.00 1.35 -0.12
N VAL A 57 -8.03 0.03 0.09
CA VAL A 57 -6.81 -0.80 0.12
C VAL A 57 -6.20 -0.85 -1.27
N VAL A 58 -7.01 -1.07 -2.30
CA VAL A 58 -6.55 -1.04 -3.71
C VAL A 58 -5.92 0.32 -4.04
N ALA A 59 -6.56 1.42 -3.63
CA ALA A 59 -6.07 2.76 -3.90
C ALA A 59 -4.75 3.09 -3.18
N VAL A 60 -4.59 2.64 -1.94
CA VAL A 60 -3.35 2.82 -1.17
C VAL A 60 -2.21 2.01 -1.78
N ILE A 61 -2.45 0.77 -2.21
CA ILE A 61 -1.46 -0.03 -2.96
C ILE A 61 -1.08 0.72 -4.25
N HIS A 62 -2.06 1.20 -5.02
CA HIS A 62 -1.81 1.95 -6.25
C HIS A 62 -1.00 3.24 -6.01
N SER A 63 -1.19 3.90 -4.86
CA SER A 63 -0.39 5.06 -4.47
C SER A 63 1.07 4.69 -4.19
N LEU A 64 1.32 3.52 -3.59
CA LEU A 64 2.67 3.11 -3.22
C LEU A 64 3.46 2.54 -4.41
N GLU A 65 2.81 1.75 -5.26
CA GLU A 65 3.48 1.04 -6.36
C GLU A 65 3.52 1.85 -7.65
N GLY A 66 2.44 2.59 -7.94
CA GLY A 66 2.24 3.24 -9.24
C GLY A 66 2.17 4.76 -9.17
N GLY A 67 2.27 5.36 -7.98
CA GLY A 67 2.10 6.81 -7.81
C GLY A 67 0.74 7.33 -8.30
N LEU A 68 -0.29 6.47 -8.28
CA LEU A 68 -1.63 6.72 -8.83
C LEU A 68 -1.67 6.89 -10.37
N ASN A 69 -0.74 6.27 -11.09
CA ASN A 69 -0.72 6.29 -12.55
C ASN A 69 -1.57 5.19 -13.19
N PHE A 70 -2.77 5.55 -13.65
CA PHE A 70 -3.70 4.65 -14.33
C PHE A 70 -3.25 4.19 -15.74
N LYS A 71 -2.05 4.58 -16.21
CA LYS A 71 -1.50 4.15 -17.51
C LYS A 71 -0.51 2.99 -17.40
N THR A 72 -0.26 2.51 -16.19
CA THR A 72 0.73 1.47 -15.91
C THR A 72 0.11 0.31 -15.14
N HIS A 73 0.70 -0.87 -15.26
CA HIS A 73 0.33 -2.06 -14.53
C HIS A 73 0.48 -1.84 -13.02
N LEU A 74 -0.52 -2.27 -12.25
CA LEU A 74 -0.45 -2.24 -10.78
C LEU A 74 0.67 -3.14 -10.24
N HIS A 75 1.04 -4.18 -10.98
CA HIS A 75 2.10 -5.13 -10.62
C HIS A 75 3.45 -4.47 -10.31
N ASN A 76 3.91 -3.60 -11.22
CA ASN A 76 5.29 -3.12 -11.20
C ASN A 76 5.53 -1.81 -11.99
N GLY A 77 4.46 -1.15 -12.44
CA GLY A 77 4.58 0.11 -13.16
C GLY A 77 4.90 0.01 -14.65
N ASP A 78 4.97 -1.18 -15.25
CA ASP A 78 5.14 -1.32 -16.71
C ASP A 78 3.94 -0.73 -17.49
N PRO A 79 4.11 -0.20 -18.72
CA PRO A 79 2.99 0.34 -19.50
C PRO A 79 1.92 -0.70 -19.86
N LEU A 80 0.64 -0.32 -19.79
CA LEU A 80 -0.51 -1.20 -20.11
C LEU A 80 -0.61 -1.63 -21.59
N SER A 81 0.24 -1.08 -22.47
CA SER A 81 0.26 -1.39 -23.91
C SER A 81 0.86 -2.76 -24.24
N ALA A 82 1.51 -3.41 -23.28
CA ALA A 82 2.12 -4.73 -23.41
C ALA A 82 1.91 -5.53 -22.12
N LYS A 83 2.45 -6.74 -22.05
CA LYS A 83 2.58 -7.45 -20.77
C LYS A 83 3.78 -6.91 -19.99
N THR A 84 3.78 -7.13 -18.69
CA THR A 84 4.92 -6.84 -17.82
C THR A 84 6.20 -7.53 -18.30
N VAL A 85 7.28 -6.77 -18.34
CA VAL A 85 8.65 -7.23 -18.60
C VAL A 85 9.44 -7.29 -17.30
N HIS A 86 9.14 -6.41 -16.35
CA HIS A 86 9.62 -6.50 -14.98
C HIS A 86 8.86 -7.59 -14.22
N VAL A 87 9.43 -8.03 -13.09
CA VAL A 87 8.80 -9.05 -12.24
C VAL A 87 7.56 -8.45 -11.57
N PRO A 88 6.43 -9.19 -11.47
CA PRO A 88 6.16 -10.48 -12.09
C PRO A 88 5.98 -10.36 -13.61
N LYS A 89 6.76 -11.14 -14.39
CA LYS A 89 6.78 -11.05 -15.86
C LYS A 89 5.57 -11.69 -16.51
N ASN A 90 5.24 -11.27 -17.72
CA ASN A 90 4.20 -11.82 -18.59
C ASN A 90 2.77 -11.70 -18.02
N ARG A 91 2.50 -10.64 -17.27
CA ARG A 91 1.19 -10.33 -16.69
C ARG A 91 0.57 -9.08 -17.32
N PRO A 92 -0.76 -8.94 -17.31
CA PRO A 92 -1.76 -9.98 -17.09
C PRO A 92 -1.74 -11.06 -18.19
N PRO A 93 -2.36 -12.24 -17.96
CA PRO A 93 -2.65 -13.17 -19.05
C PRO A 93 -3.59 -12.51 -20.09
N GLY A 94 -3.58 -13.02 -21.33
CA GLY A 94 -4.38 -12.44 -22.43
C GLY A 94 -3.57 -11.59 -23.41
N LYS A 95 -4.26 -10.70 -24.15
CA LYS A 95 -3.71 -9.88 -25.25
C LYS A 95 -3.86 -8.39 -24.92
N ALA A 96 -2.76 -7.64 -25.03
CA ALA A 96 -2.71 -6.20 -24.83
C ALA A 96 -3.37 -5.42 -26.00
N PRO A 97 -3.74 -4.14 -25.83
CA PRO A 97 -3.59 -3.32 -24.61
C PRO A 97 -4.56 -3.74 -23.49
N PHE A 98 -4.11 -3.59 -22.25
CA PHE A 98 -4.93 -3.86 -21.06
C PHE A 98 -5.53 -2.57 -20.50
N THR A 99 -6.68 -2.69 -19.86
CA THR A 99 -7.20 -1.66 -18.95
C THR A 99 -6.47 -1.72 -17.61
N TRP A 100 -6.49 -0.61 -16.87
CA TRP A 100 -5.92 -0.58 -15.53
C TRP A 100 -6.64 -1.57 -14.59
N GLN A 101 -7.96 -1.69 -14.72
CA GLN A 101 -8.78 -2.61 -13.93
C GLN A 101 -8.39 -4.08 -14.16
N GLU A 102 -8.20 -4.51 -15.41
CA GLU A 102 -7.71 -5.87 -15.72
C GLU A 102 -6.36 -6.12 -15.07
N SER A 103 -5.45 -5.14 -15.14
CA SER A 103 -4.15 -5.25 -14.48
C SER A 103 -4.25 -5.30 -12.95
N ALA A 104 -5.13 -4.52 -12.35
CA ALA A 104 -5.29 -4.45 -10.91
C ALA A 104 -5.90 -5.75 -10.35
N ILE A 105 -6.90 -6.31 -11.03
CA ILE A 105 -7.54 -7.57 -10.66
C ILE A 105 -6.53 -8.72 -10.70
N ASP A 106 -5.74 -8.83 -11.77
CA ASP A 106 -4.69 -9.87 -11.88
C ASP A 106 -3.60 -9.70 -10.82
N ALA A 107 -3.16 -8.47 -10.52
CA ALA A 107 -2.18 -8.21 -9.46
C ALA A 107 -2.68 -8.64 -8.07
N LEU A 108 -3.86 -8.18 -7.67
CA LEU A 108 -4.43 -8.52 -6.35
C LEU A 108 -4.73 -10.01 -6.20
N THR A 109 -5.07 -10.68 -7.30
CA THR A 109 -5.27 -12.14 -7.31
C THR A 109 -3.93 -12.87 -7.20
N PHE A 110 -2.91 -12.42 -7.96
CA PHE A 110 -1.56 -12.99 -7.94
C PHE A 110 -0.92 -12.90 -6.56
N ASP A 111 -1.07 -11.77 -5.87
CA ASP A 111 -0.54 -11.54 -4.52
C ASP A 111 -1.42 -12.16 -3.41
N GLY A 112 -2.52 -12.82 -3.79
CA GLY A 112 -3.41 -13.53 -2.85
C GLY A 112 -4.25 -12.62 -1.96
N LEU A 113 -4.42 -11.34 -2.32
CA LEU A 113 -5.27 -10.40 -1.58
C LEU A 113 -6.75 -10.69 -1.83
N SER A 114 -7.13 -11.15 -3.02
CA SER A 114 -8.53 -11.49 -3.34
C SER A 114 -9.08 -12.69 -2.55
N GLY A 115 -8.21 -13.47 -1.89
CA GLY A 115 -8.60 -14.58 -1.02
C GLY A 115 -8.87 -14.19 0.44
N VAL A 116 -8.66 -12.93 0.82
CA VAL A 116 -8.84 -12.45 2.20
C VAL A 116 -10.32 -12.26 2.49
N GLN A 117 -10.81 -12.92 3.55
CA GLN A 117 -12.24 -12.93 3.89
C GLN A 117 -12.71 -11.65 4.59
N ASN A 118 -11.90 -11.10 5.50
CA ASN A 118 -12.25 -9.95 6.32
C ASN A 118 -11.09 -8.95 6.32
N TRP A 119 -11.43 -7.66 6.37
CA TRP A 119 -10.46 -6.57 6.34
C TRP A 119 -10.55 -5.67 7.58
N PRO A 120 -10.42 -6.21 8.81
CA PRO A 120 -10.23 -5.35 9.97
C PRO A 120 -8.88 -4.62 9.86
N LEU A 121 -8.76 -3.49 10.56
CA LEU A 121 -7.57 -2.64 10.55
C LEU A 121 -6.23 -3.42 10.65
N PRO A 122 -6.05 -4.41 11.54
CA PRO A 122 -4.80 -5.16 11.63
C PRO A 122 -4.49 -5.99 10.38
N VAL A 123 -5.52 -6.55 9.74
CA VAL A 123 -5.35 -7.29 8.47
C VAL A 123 -4.99 -6.34 7.35
N ILE A 124 -5.62 -5.16 7.28
CA ILE A 124 -5.29 -4.13 6.30
C ILE A 124 -3.81 -3.74 6.43
N LEU A 125 -3.36 -3.34 7.62
CA LEU A 125 -1.99 -2.89 7.84
C LEU A 125 -0.97 -4.03 7.61
N PHE A 126 -1.28 -5.25 8.06
CA PHE A 126 -0.43 -6.42 7.83
C PHE A 126 -0.28 -6.74 6.33
N LYS A 127 -1.39 -6.67 5.56
CA LYS A 127 -1.35 -6.93 4.11
C LYS A 127 -0.60 -5.83 3.36
N LEU A 128 -0.79 -4.56 3.72
CA LEU A 128 -0.07 -3.43 3.12
C LEU A 128 1.44 -3.49 3.41
N GLU A 129 1.84 -3.86 4.63
CA GLU A 129 3.24 -4.10 4.95
C GLU A 129 3.80 -5.30 4.19
N GLY A 130 3.05 -6.41 4.16
CA GLY A 130 3.44 -7.62 3.44
C GLY A 130 3.59 -7.40 1.94
N PHE A 131 2.77 -6.53 1.34
CA PHE A 131 2.83 -6.16 -0.07
C PHE A 131 4.19 -5.53 -0.43
N ASN A 132 4.72 -4.67 0.45
CA ASN A 132 6.06 -4.07 0.31
C ASN A 132 7.18 -4.98 0.85
N GLY A 133 6.82 -6.00 1.63
CA GLY A 133 7.72 -6.96 2.24
C GLY A 133 8.13 -6.64 3.69
N PHE A 134 8.28 -7.71 4.49
CA PHE A 134 8.61 -7.64 5.93
C PHE A 134 10.09 -7.43 6.26
N GLY A 135 10.85 -6.78 5.36
CA GLY A 135 12.30 -6.61 5.52
C GLY A 135 12.70 -5.88 6.81
N TYR A 136 11.91 -4.89 7.23
CA TYR A 136 12.14 -4.14 8.47
C TYR A 136 11.96 -5.02 9.70
N ARG A 137 10.85 -5.77 9.79
CA ARG A 137 10.63 -6.68 10.94
C ARG A 137 11.73 -7.72 11.12
N ILE A 138 12.37 -8.15 10.03
CA ILE A 138 13.40 -9.19 10.06
C ILE A 138 14.80 -8.61 10.31
N LYS A 139 15.15 -7.49 9.66
CA LYS A 139 16.53 -6.99 9.61
C LYS A 139 16.75 -5.71 10.42
N HIS A 140 15.70 -4.91 10.59
CA HIS A 140 15.72 -3.60 11.26
C HIS A 140 14.46 -3.40 12.11
N PRO A 141 14.16 -4.29 13.08
CA PRO A 141 12.93 -4.21 13.89
C PRO A 141 12.85 -2.94 14.73
N GLU A 142 13.97 -2.23 14.94
CA GLU A 142 14.02 -0.92 15.57
C GLU A 142 13.44 0.22 14.72
N VAL A 143 13.21 -0.01 13.42
CA VAL A 143 12.61 0.97 12.50
C VAL A 143 11.27 0.46 12.01
N LEU A 144 10.20 1.13 12.43
CA LEU A 144 8.87 0.94 11.86
C LEU A 144 8.91 1.24 10.35
N THR A 145 8.36 0.33 9.53
CA THR A 145 8.49 0.42 8.08
C THR A 145 7.98 1.77 7.54
N PRO A 146 8.78 2.52 6.76
CA PRO A 146 8.33 3.76 6.12
C PRO A 146 7.18 3.52 5.14
N TYR A 147 7.02 2.30 4.62
CA TYR A 147 5.93 1.95 3.70
C TYR A 147 4.56 2.05 4.38
N LEU A 148 4.47 1.87 5.70
CA LEU A 148 3.26 2.17 6.47
C LEU A 148 3.32 3.57 7.09
N TRP A 149 4.42 3.89 7.76
CA TRP A 149 4.45 4.96 8.77
C TRP A 149 5.15 6.24 8.34
N SER A 150 5.72 6.31 7.13
CA SER A 150 6.29 7.57 6.66
C SER A 150 5.23 8.68 6.61
N PHE A 151 5.62 9.88 7.02
CA PHE A 151 4.78 11.07 7.24
C PHE A 151 4.01 11.08 8.57
N THR A 152 4.21 10.10 9.45
CA THR A 152 3.60 10.10 10.80
C THR A 152 4.66 10.32 11.89
N ASN A 153 4.21 10.51 13.13
CA ASN A 153 5.04 10.51 14.33
C ASN A 153 5.81 9.20 14.57
N HIS A 154 5.40 8.09 13.95
CA HIS A 154 6.01 6.77 14.16
C HIS A 154 7.26 6.51 13.28
N TYR A 155 7.57 7.38 12.32
CA TYR A 155 8.73 7.24 11.45
C TYR A 155 9.53 8.53 11.36
N GLN A 156 10.86 8.43 11.45
CA GLN A 156 11.77 9.56 11.28
C GLN A 156 12.79 9.33 10.16
N LYS A 157 13.50 8.19 10.19
CA LYS A 157 14.57 7.83 9.24
C LYS A 157 14.87 6.34 9.31
N GLY A 158 15.73 5.87 8.42
CA GLY A 158 16.01 4.45 8.21
C GLY A 158 15.21 3.96 7.02
N LYS A 159 15.89 3.60 5.93
CA LYS A 159 15.21 3.15 4.72
C LYS A 159 16.06 2.16 3.93
N PHE A 160 15.44 1.11 3.41
CA PHE A 160 16.00 0.36 2.28
C PHE A 160 16.01 1.23 1.03
N THR A 161 17.21 1.64 0.61
CA THR A 161 17.40 2.51 -0.57
C THR A 161 17.45 1.73 -1.87
N GLN A 162 17.83 0.45 -1.78
CA GLN A 162 17.86 -0.55 -2.83
C GLN A 162 17.62 -1.92 -2.18
N ASP A 163 17.40 -2.95 -3.00
CA ASP A 163 17.20 -4.31 -2.52
C ASP A 163 18.33 -4.75 -1.59
N GLY A 164 17.96 -5.04 -0.34
CA GLY A 164 18.88 -5.44 0.72
C GLY A 164 19.78 -4.34 1.29
N LYS A 165 19.76 -3.12 0.76
CA LYS A 165 20.63 -2.01 1.19
C LYS A 165 19.90 -1.02 2.09
N PHE A 166 20.04 -1.21 3.40
CA PHE A 166 19.51 -0.30 4.40
C PHE A 166 20.46 0.88 4.66
N ASP A 167 19.90 2.08 4.68
CA ASP A 167 20.58 3.30 5.13
C ASP A 167 19.86 3.87 6.38
N PRO A 168 20.50 3.88 7.56
CA PRO A 168 19.90 4.37 8.80
C PRO A 168 19.66 5.90 8.80
N LYS A 169 20.25 6.63 7.86
CA LYS A 169 20.12 8.09 7.72
C LYS A 169 19.14 8.51 6.62
N ALA A 170 18.81 7.60 5.70
CA ALA A 170 17.86 7.90 4.63
C ALA A 170 16.46 8.14 5.20
N VAL A 171 15.78 9.15 4.67
CA VAL A 171 14.40 9.50 5.04
C VAL A 171 13.50 9.22 3.84
N SER A 172 12.43 8.45 4.05
CA SER A 172 11.43 8.25 3.00
C SER A 172 10.74 9.58 2.66
N LYS A 173 10.69 9.87 1.35
CA LYS A 173 9.94 11.00 0.79
C LYS A 173 8.53 10.60 0.34
N GLN A 174 8.22 9.31 0.39
CA GLN A 174 6.93 8.74 -0.01
C GLN A 174 6.03 8.64 1.22
N CYS A 175 4.77 9.08 1.07
CA CYS A 175 3.76 8.95 2.11
C CYS A 175 3.47 7.46 2.39
N GLY A 176 3.44 7.07 3.66
CA GLY A 176 3.15 5.70 4.05
C GLY A 176 1.66 5.35 3.94
N ALA A 177 1.37 4.06 3.80
CA ALA A 177 0.02 3.52 3.68
C ALA A 177 -0.88 3.93 4.86
N ALA A 178 -0.38 3.79 6.09
CA ALA A 178 -1.14 4.14 7.30
C ALA A 178 -1.39 5.65 7.39
N ALA A 179 -0.45 6.48 6.91
CA ALA A 179 -0.65 7.92 6.84
C ALA A 179 -1.78 8.31 5.89
N ILE A 180 -1.87 7.64 4.73
CA ILE A 180 -2.97 7.85 3.77
C ILE A 180 -4.31 7.41 4.38
N LEU A 181 -4.36 6.22 5.00
CA LEU A 181 -5.57 5.73 5.67
C LEU A 181 -6.02 6.67 6.80
N GLN A 182 -5.08 7.18 7.60
CA GLN A 182 -5.39 8.08 8.72
C GLN A 182 -6.06 9.38 8.25
N VAL A 183 -5.58 9.98 7.15
CA VAL A 183 -6.24 11.18 6.59
C VAL A 183 -7.60 10.88 5.96
N MET A 184 -7.80 9.68 5.40
CA MET A 184 -9.11 9.26 4.88
C MET A 184 -10.12 9.03 6.02
N VAL A 185 -9.69 8.42 7.13
CA VAL A 185 -10.53 8.25 8.33
C VAL A 185 -10.88 9.60 8.95
N ALA A 186 -9.88 10.47 9.13
CA ALA A 186 -10.07 11.78 9.76
C ALA A 186 -11.08 12.66 9.00
N ASP A 187 -11.09 12.57 7.67
CA ASP A 187 -12.02 13.34 6.82
C ASP A 187 -13.35 12.61 6.56
N GLY A 188 -13.54 11.40 7.11
CA GLY A 188 -14.77 10.61 6.99
C GLY A 188 -14.96 9.93 5.62
N ASP A 189 -13.90 9.81 4.82
CA ASP A 189 -13.94 9.16 3.50
C ASP A 189 -14.11 7.64 3.61
N ILE A 190 -13.65 7.05 4.72
CA ILE A 190 -13.74 5.62 5.05
C ILE A 190 -14.02 5.40 6.54
N ILE A 191 -14.49 4.20 6.87
CA ILE A 191 -14.63 3.69 8.23
C ILE A 191 -13.88 2.34 8.27
N ILE A 192 -12.98 2.16 9.23
CA ILE A 192 -12.12 0.97 9.41
C ILE A 192 -12.03 0.56 10.88
#